data_AF-A0A9P7UPK9-F1
#
_entry.id   AF-A0A9P7UPK9-F1
#
_cell.length_a   1.000
_cell.length_b   1.000
_cell.length_c   1.000
_cell.angle_alpha   90.00
_cell.angle_beta   90.00
_cell.angle_gamma   90.00
#
_symmetry.space_group_name_H-M   'P 1'
#
loop_
_entity.id
_entity.type
_entity.pdbx_description
1 polymer ?
#
loop_
_entity_poly.entity_id
_entity_poly.type
_entity_poly.pdbx_seq_one_letter_code
_entity_poly.pdbx_strand_id
1 'polypeptide(L)' 'MAAKTIAVLDESELVDGQMKEVEFEKGKVLLSRIGDKIHATSAFCTHYGAPLVKGVLTADGRIVWYVQSPLLTW' A
#
# COMPACT_ATOMS: atom_id res chain seq x y z
N MET A 1 -23.72 9.80 -4.32
CA MET A 1 -23.28 8.51 -4.89
C MET A 1 -23.40 7.46 -3.81
N ALA A 2 -23.93 6.27 -4.13
CA ALA A 2 -23.89 5.13 -3.21
C ALA A 2 -22.48 4.52 -3.25
N ALA A 3 -21.90 4.25 -2.09
CA ALA A 3 -20.63 3.52 -2.02
C ALA A 3 -20.87 2.05 -2.39
N LYS A 4 -19.98 1.47 -3.20
CA LYS A 4 -19.95 0.04 -3.51
C LYS A 4 -18.81 -0.60 -2.73
N THR A 5 -19.12 -1.67 -2.02
CA THR A 5 -18.14 -2.42 -1.21
C THR A 5 -17.82 -3.74 -1.89
N ILE A 6 -16.53 -4.09 -1.97
CA ILE A 6 -16.03 -5.34 -2.53
C ILE A 6 -15.04 -5.92 -1.53
N ALA A 7 -15.21 -7.19 -1.16
CA ALA A 7 -14.23 -7.89 -0.34
C ALA A 7 -12.98 -8.20 -1.18
N VAL A 8 -11.80 -7.85 -0.67
CA VAL A 8 -10.53 -7.95 -1.42
C VAL A 8 -9.45 -8.79 -0.74
N LEU A 9 -9.54 -8.99 0.57
CA LEU A 9 -8.54 -9.69 1.35
C LEU A 9 -9.15 -10.14 2.69
N ASP A 10 -8.77 -11.30 3.18
CA ASP A 10 -9.04 -11.69 4.56
C ASP A 10 -8.19 -10.87 5.53
N GLU A 11 -8.78 -10.38 6.62
CA GLU A 11 -8.06 -9.51 7.58
C GLU A 11 -6.82 -10.19 8.19
N SER A 12 -6.86 -11.52 8.37
CA SER A 12 -5.75 -12.28 8.95
C SER A 12 -4.51 -12.31 8.05
N GLU A 13 -4.67 -12.02 6.76
CA GLU A 13 -3.57 -11.96 5.79
C GLU A 13 -2.83 -10.61 5.78
N LEU A 14 -3.30 -9.61 6.54
CA LEU A 14 -2.65 -8.32 6.68
C LEU A 14 -2.30 -8.06 8.15
N VAL A 15 -1.08 -8.44 8.53
CA VAL A 15 -0.56 -8.22 9.87
C VAL A 15 -0.05 -6.79 10.05
N ASP A 16 0.10 -6.37 11.31
CA ASP A 16 0.53 -5.02 11.64
C ASP A 16 1.89 -4.67 11.03
N GLY A 17 2.03 -3.44 10.55
CA GLY A 17 3.21 -2.92 9.87
C GLY A 17 3.41 -3.42 8.43
N GLN A 18 2.48 -4.22 7.88
CA GLN A 18 2.56 -4.69 6.50
C GLN A 18 1.77 -3.83 5.52
N MET A 19 2.19 -3.96 4.26
CA MET A 19 1.45 -3.49 3.11
C MET A 19 1.15 -4.66 2.17
N LYS A 20 -0.03 -4.64 1.54
CA LYS A 20 -0.41 -5.63 0.52
C LYS A 20 -1.15 -4.96 -0.62
N GLU A 21 -0.68 -5.20 -1.83
CA GLU A 21 -1.38 -4.79 -3.06
C GLU A 21 -2.49 -5.81 -3.35
N VAL A 22 -3.70 -5.32 -3.64
CA VAL A 22 -4.86 -6.16 -3.97
C VAL A 22 -5.59 -5.62 -5.20
N GLU A 23 -6.21 -6.52 -5.96
CA GLU A 23 -7.04 -6.15 -7.10
C GLU A 23 -8.36 -5.52 -6.62
N PHE A 24 -8.78 -4.44 -7.26
CA PHE A 24 -10.03 -3.74 -7.00
C PHE A 24 -10.62 -3.23 -8.32
N GLU A 25 -11.69 -3.89 -8.77
CA GLU A 25 -12.32 -3.67 -10.08
C GLU A 25 -11.34 -3.73 -11.26
N LYS A 26 -11.00 -2.59 -11.87
CA LYS A 26 -10.09 -2.48 -13.03
C LYS A 26 -8.68 -2.01 -12.66
N GLY A 27 -8.39 -1.92 -11.38
CA GLY A 27 -7.12 -1.39 -10.88
C GLY A 27 -6.69 -2.09 -9.61
N LYS A 28 -5.71 -1.48 -8.95
CA LYS A 28 -5.12 -2.00 -7.73
C LYS A 28 -5.12 -0.96 -6.63
N VAL A 29 -5.32 -1.42 -5.41
CA VAL A 29 -5.21 -0.61 -4.20
C VAL A 29 -4.14 -1.19 -3.29
N LEU A 30 -3.48 -0.33 -2.56
CA LEU A 30 -2.54 -0.73 -1.52
C LEU A 30 -3.26 -0.68 -0.19
N LEU A 31 -3.32 -1.83 0.49
CA LEU A 31 -3.72 -1.90 1.89
C LEU A 31 -2.47 -1.75 2.76
N SER A 32 -2.61 -1.05 3.87
CA SER A 32 -1.57 -0.92 4.91
C SER A 32 -2.21 -1.06 6.28
N ARG A 33 -1.54 -1.75 7.21
CA ARG A 33 -2.00 -1.87 8.59
C ARG A 33 -1.04 -1.16 9.52
N ILE A 34 -1.61 -0.30 10.38
CA ILE A 34 -0.88 0.47 11.39
C ILE A 34 -1.65 0.32 12.70
N GLY A 35 -1.10 -0.48 13.61
CA GLY A 35 -1.81 -1.00 14.78
C GLY A 35 -3.07 -1.77 14.38
N ASP A 36 -4.20 -1.36 14.93
CA ASP A 36 -5.50 -1.99 14.69
C ASP A 36 -6.27 -1.38 13.52
N LYS A 37 -5.64 -0.49 12.74
CA LYS A 37 -6.29 0.20 11.62
C LYS A 37 -5.74 -0.26 10.28
N ILE A 38 -6.67 -0.53 9.36
CA ILE A 38 -6.38 -0.79 7.96
C ILE A 38 -6.69 0.48 7.16
N HIS A 39 -5.72 0.90 6.35
CA HIS A 39 -5.80 2.04 5.46
C HIS A 39 -5.65 1.58 4.02
N ALA A 40 -6.34 2.26 3.10
CA ALA A 40 -6.26 2.00 1.67
C ALA A 40 -5.85 3.25 0.90
N THR A 41 -4.92 3.11 -0.04
CA THR A 41 -4.50 4.16 -0.98
C THR A 41 -4.44 3.60 -2.40
N SER A 42 -4.13 4.45 -3.39
CA SER A 42 -3.74 3.95 -4.72
C SER A 42 -2.52 3.03 -4.60
N ALA A 43 -2.42 2.01 -5.45
CA ALA A 43 -1.26 1.11 -5.47
C ALA A 43 0.02 1.77 -6.01
N PHE A 44 -0.12 2.85 -6.77
CA PHE A 44 0.97 3.52 -7.46
C PHE A 44 1.16 4.94 -6.93
N CYS A 45 2.42 5.36 -6.84
CA CYS A 45 2.80 6.71 -6.49
C CYS A 45 2.27 7.70 -7.55
N THR A 46 1.61 8.77 -7.10
CA THR A 46 1.03 9.78 -7.99
C THR A 46 2.07 10.59 -8.79
N HIS A 47 3.34 10.54 -8.38
CA HIS A 47 4.43 11.26 -9.03
C HIS A 47 5.00 10.51 -10.24
N TYR A 48 5.59 9.34 -10.03
CA TYR A 48 6.28 8.56 -11.07
C TYR A 48 5.59 7.23 -11.41
N GLY A 49 4.44 6.92 -10.79
CA GLY A 49 3.73 5.65 -11.04
C GLY A 49 4.43 4.43 -10.46
N ALA A 50 5.42 4.61 -9.59
CA ALA A 50 6.13 3.49 -8.98
C ALA A 50 5.21 2.71 -8.02
N PRO A 51 5.35 1.37 -7.94
CA PRO A 51 4.52 0.54 -7.07
C PRO A 51 4.87 0.78 -5.60
N LEU A 52 3.90 1.28 -4.84
CA LEU A 52 4.09 1.66 -3.43
C LEU A 52 4.30 0.45 -2.52
N VAL A 53 3.83 -0.74 -2.92
CA VAL A 53 4.09 -2.01 -2.22
C VAL A 53 5.58 -2.36 -2.14
N LYS A 54 6.41 -1.79 -3.03
CA LYS A 54 7.88 -1.94 -3.00
C LYS A 54 8.59 -0.86 -2.18
N GLY A 55 7.84 0.08 -1.60
CA GLY A 55 8.36 1.11 -0.71
C GLY A 55 8.51 0.64 0.72
N VAL A 56 8.71 1.59 1.63
CA VAL A 56 8.81 1.37 3.08
C VAL A 56 7.63 2.03 3.78
N LEU A 57 6.89 1.27 4.59
CA LEU A 57 5.89 1.79 5.53
C LEU A 57 6.58 2.15 6.84
N THR A 58 6.51 3.42 7.21
CA THR A 58 6.98 3.91 8.51
C THR A 58 5.91 3.72 9.58
N ALA A 59 6.32 3.63 10.85
CA ALA A 59 5.40 3.40 11.97
C ALA A 59 4.35 4.51 12.15
N ASP A 60 4.64 5.73 11.69
CA ASP A 60 3.70 6.86 11.71
C ASP A 60 2.83 6.95 10.44
N GLY A 61 2.90 5.94 9.56
CA GLY A 61 1.98 5.77 8.43
C GLY A 61 2.37 6.45 7.14
N ARG A 62 3.61 6.93 7.02
CA ARG A 62 4.15 7.42 5.74
C ARG A 62 4.68 6.25 4.92
N ILE A 63 4.32 6.24 3.64
CA ILE A 63 4.88 5.31 2.65
C ILE A 63 5.93 6.07 1.85
N VAL A 64 7.17 5.64 1.94
CA VAL A 64 8.29 6.24 1.19
C VAL A 64 8.72 5.29 0.10
N TRP A 65 8.66 5.75 -1.15
CA TRP A 65 9.26 5.03 -2.25
C TRP A 65 10.67 5.54 -2.49
N TYR A 66 11.66 4.65 -2.40
CA TYR A 66 13.03 4.95 -2.76
C TYR A 66 13.30 4.45 -4.16
N VAL A 67 14.02 5.24 -4.96
CA VAL A 67 14.62 4.75 -6.20
C VAL A 67 15.57 3.63 -5.78
N GLN A 68 15.23 2.37 -6.08
CA GLN A 68 16.18 1.26 -6.04
C GLN A 68 17.20 1.44 -7.16
N SER A 69 18.02 2.48 -7.06
CA SER A 69 19.24 2.59 -7.83
C SER A 69 20.28 1.77 -7.07
N PRO A 70 20.89 0.74 -7.68
CA PRO A 70 21.96 -0.03 -7.05
C PRO A 70 23.22 0.81 -6.73
N LEU A 71 23.21 2.12 -7.01
CA LEU A 71 24.34 3.04 -6.82
C LEU A 71 24.17 4.01 -5.64
N LEU A 72 23.09 3.94 -4.86
CA LEU A 72 22.90 4.84 -3.72
C LEU A 72 22.65 4.05 -2.44
N THR A 73 23.76 3.57 -1.85
CA THR A 73 23.85 3.32 -0.42
C THR A 73 23.96 4.66 0.29
N TRP A 74 22.98 4.99 1.13
CA TRP A 74 23.19 5.90 2.26
C TRP A 74 23.21 5.07 3.53
#